data_AF-I4CRD5-F1
#
_entry.id   AF-I4CRD5-F1
#
_cell.length_a   1.000
_cell.length_b   1.000
_cell.length_c   1.000
_cell.angle_alpha   90.00
_cell.angle_beta   90.00
_cell.angle_gamma   90.00
#
_symmetry.space_group_name_H-M   'P 1'
#
loop_
_entity.id
_entity.type
_entity.pdbx_description
1 polymer ?
#
loop_
_entity_poly.entity_id
_entity_poly.type
_entity_poly.pdbx_seq_one_letter_code
_entity_poly.pdbx_strand_id
1 'polypeptide(L)'
;MQPAKFDLHIVQGATLRDTLRLMQPRYEYRQITGISGSPLRLTVDHGLPGNWLAWVQGVNGMQGINRAPRERPHRVTVVDAATLEVNALSAFGLNPSGGQLMYKPPVDLTGAAVRMQIRDQVGGQVLLELTTDSGGLAITITPAADMQEALR
;
A
#
# COMPACT_ATOMS: atom_id res chain seq x y z
N MET A 1 -23.14 -7.30 -7.77
CA MET A 1 -21.75 -6.86 -7.52
C MET A 1 -20.94 -7.26 -8.73
N GLN A 2 -20.32 -6.31 -9.43
CA GLN A 2 -19.45 -6.64 -10.56
C GLN A 2 -18.07 -7.04 -10.01
N PRO A 3 -17.53 -8.22 -10.35
CA PRO A 3 -16.19 -8.61 -9.94
C PRO A 3 -15.15 -7.61 -10.47
N ALA A 4 -14.14 -7.29 -9.66
CA ALA A 4 -12.99 -6.54 -10.13
C ALA A 4 -12.21 -7.41 -11.15
N LYS A 5 -11.91 -6.84 -12.32
CA LYS A 5 -11.05 -7.47 -13.32
C LYS A 5 -9.71 -6.73 -13.35
N PHE A 6 -8.63 -7.48 -13.18
CA PHE A 6 -7.26 -6.96 -13.22
C PHE A 6 -6.43 -7.86 -14.13
N ASP A 7 -5.78 -7.26 -15.12
CA ASP A 7 -4.95 -8.00 -16.06
C ASP A 7 -3.53 -8.16 -15.49
N LEU A 8 -3.10 -9.42 -15.33
CA LEU A 8 -1.77 -9.77 -14.84
C LEU A 8 -0.83 -10.02 -16.02
N HIS A 9 0.30 -9.32 -16.06
CA HIS A 9 1.34 -9.56 -17.06
C HIS A 9 2.39 -10.51 -16.50
N ILE A 10 2.42 -11.73 -17.00
CA ILE A 10 3.40 -12.76 -16.63
C ILE A 10 4.35 -12.96 -17.81
N VAL A 11 5.64 -12.72 -17.59
CA VAL A 11 6.69 -12.95 -18.60
C VAL A 11 7.22 -14.38 -18.45
N GLN A 12 7.31 -15.10 -19.56
CA GLN A 12 7.83 -16.47 -19.56
C GLN A 12 9.25 -16.51 -18.97
N GLY A 13 9.49 -17.45 -18.05
CA GLY A 13 10.78 -17.60 -17.37
C GLY A 13 11.01 -16.64 -16.20
N ALA A 14 10.13 -15.66 -15.97
CA ALA A 14 10.20 -14.76 -14.83
C ALA A 14 9.28 -15.21 -13.69
N THR A 15 9.70 -14.99 -12.45
CA THR A 15 8.85 -15.13 -11.27
C THR A 15 8.07 -13.83 -11.06
N LEU A 16 6.74 -13.87 -11.21
CA LEU A 16 5.90 -12.72 -10.87
C LEU A 16 5.80 -12.59 -9.34
N ARG A 17 6.24 -11.45 -8.81
CA ARG A 17 5.99 -11.03 -7.43
C ARG A 17 5.23 -9.71 -7.44
N ASP A 18 3.92 -9.77 -7.23
CA ASP A 18 3.07 -8.59 -7.18
C ASP A 18 2.25 -8.56 -5.88
N THR A 19 1.95 -7.37 -5.38
CA THR A 19 1.20 -7.15 -4.14
C THR A 19 -0.12 -6.47 -4.46
N LEU A 20 -1.21 -7.24 -4.43
CA LEU A 20 -2.56 -6.72 -4.55
C LEU A 20 -3.01 -6.09 -3.23
N ARG A 21 -3.35 -4.80 -3.24
CA ARG A 21 -3.88 -4.09 -2.07
C ARG A 21 -5.40 -3.95 -2.20
N LEU A 22 -6.13 -4.57 -1.28
CA LEU A 22 -7.59 -4.45 -1.21
C LEU A 22 -7.98 -3.32 -0.27
N MET A 23 -8.63 -2.29 -0.81
CA MET A 23 -8.97 -1.07 -0.10
C MET A 23 -10.49 -0.94 0.06
N GLN A 24 -10.95 -0.42 1.20
CA GLN A 24 -12.35 -0.05 1.40
C GLN A 24 -12.70 1.22 0.61
N PRO A 25 -13.97 1.43 0.19
CA PRO A 25 -14.35 2.59 -0.62
C PRO A 25 -14.34 3.92 0.16
N ARG A 26 -14.42 3.87 1.49
CA ARG A 26 -14.42 5.05 2.37
C ARG A 26 -13.01 5.61 2.56
N TYR A 27 -12.92 6.92 2.80
CA TYR A 27 -11.68 7.55 3.25
C TYR A 27 -11.65 7.61 4.77
N GLU A 28 -10.48 7.33 5.34
CA GLU A 28 -10.12 7.68 6.71
C GLU A 28 -9.23 8.91 6.70
N TYR A 29 -9.41 9.76 7.71
CA TYR A 29 -8.67 11.00 7.90
C TYR A 29 -7.99 10.94 9.27
N ARG A 30 -6.68 11.18 9.30
CA ARG A 30 -5.88 11.17 10.51
C ARG A 30 -5.08 12.46 10.60
N GLN A 31 -5.12 13.12 11.75
CA GLN A 31 -4.36 14.35 11.96
C GLN A 31 -2.86 14.03 12.00
N ILE A 32 -2.07 14.81 11.27
CA ILE A 32 -0.60 14.72 11.34
C ILE A 32 -0.15 15.59 12.51
N THR A 33 0.60 15.00 13.44
CA THR A 33 1.12 15.67 14.64
C THR A 33 2.56 16.13 14.48
N GLY A 34 3.29 15.60 13.50
CA GLY A 34 4.67 15.99 13.21
C GLY A 34 5.06 15.74 11.76
N ILE A 35 5.88 16.63 11.20
CA ILE A 35 6.44 16.50 9.85
C ILE A 35 7.90 16.92 9.92
N SER A 36 8.82 16.00 9.63
CA SER A 36 10.25 16.28 9.70
C SER A 36 11.06 15.26 8.90
N GLY A 37 12.39 15.40 8.89
CA GLY A 37 13.29 14.39 8.35
C GLY A 37 13.57 14.48 6.86
N SER A 38 14.58 13.72 6.44
CA SER A 38 15.00 13.52 5.05
C SER A 38 15.65 12.14 4.95
N PRO A 39 14.93 11.10 4.50
CA PRO A 39 13.61 11.16 3.86
C PRO A 39 12.48 11.61 4.79
N LEU A 40 11.41 12.14 4.20
CA LEU A 40 10.30 12.75 4.93
C LEU A 40 9.61 11.74 5.85
N ARG A 41 9.41 12.12 7.10
CA ARG A 41 8.66 11.40 8.12
C ARG A 41 7.41 12.16 8.52
N LEU A 42 6.30 11.44 8.64
CA LEU A 42 5.02 11.93 9.15
C LEU A 42 4.74 11.21 10.47
N THR A 43 4.48 11.96 11.53
CA THR A 43 3.99 11.42 12.80
C THR A 43 2.47 11.46 12.79
N VAL A 44 1.84 10.29 12.83
CA VAL A 44 0.39 10.11 12.69
C VAL A 44 -0.01 8.71 13.18
N ASP A 45 -1.07 8.61 13.98
CA ASP A 45 -1.70 7.32 14.32
C ASP A 45 -2.50 6.82 13.10
N HIS A 46 -1.86 5.97 12.29
CA HIS A 46 -2.36 5.58 10.97
C HIS A 46 -3.10 4.24 10.93
N GLY A 47 -2.91 3.34 11.90
CA GLY A 47 -3.53 2.00 11.91
C GLY A 47 -3.21 1.09 10.70
N LEU A 48 -2.38 1.55 9.75
CA LEU A 48 -1.97 0.79 8.57
C LEU A 48 -1.09 -0.42 8.96
N PRO A 49 -1.36 -1.61 8.38
CA PRO A 49 -0.57 -2.82 8.60
C PRO A 49 0.66 -2.89 7.71
N GLY A 50 1.07 -1.83 7.01
CA GLY A 50 2.22 -1.85 6.10
C GLY A 50 2.15 -0.80 5.01
N ASN A 51 3.04 -0.91 4.01
CA ASN A 51 3.24 0.09 2.97
C ASN A 51 1.95 0.33 2.16
N TRP A 52 1.54 1.59 2.08
CA TRP A 52 0.21 1.98 1.62
C TRP A 52 0.23 3.15 0.64
N LEU A 53 -0.94 3.44 0.06
CA LEU A 53 -1.18 4.64 -0.73
C LEU A 53 -1.98 5.63 0.08
N ALA A 54 -1.45 6.84 0.25
CA ALA A 54 -2.09 7.89 1.03
C ALA A 54 -1.94 9.26 0.37
N TRP A 55 -2.91 10.12 0.66
CA TRP A 55 -2.88 11.54 0.33
C TRP A 55 -2.55 12.31 1.59
N VAL A 56 -1.91 13.46 1.42
CA VAL A 56 -1.70 14.43 2.50
C VAL A 56 -2.33 15.75 2.06
N GLN A 57 -3.01 16.43 2.98
CA GLN A 57 -3.66 17.71 2.70
C GLN A 57 -3.43 18.70 3.84
N GLY A 58 -3.42 19.99 3.51
CA GLY A 58 -3.40 21.06 4.51
C GLY A 58 -2.07 21.27 5.21
N VAL A 59 -0.96 20.73 4.67
CA VAL A 59 0.38 20.99 5.21
C VAL A 59 0.82 22.38 4.81
N ASN A 60 1.26 23.17 5.80
CA ASN A 60 1.90 24.45 5.59
C ASN A 60 3.42 24.27 5.47
N GLY A 61 4.11 25.17 4.78
CA GLY A 61 5.59 25.15 4.66
C GLY A 61 6.17 24.07 3.73
N MET A 62 5.34 23.19 3.13
CA MET A 62 5.79 22.18 2.18
C MET A 62 4.68 21.80 1.18
N GLN A 63 4.35 22.69 0.24
CA GLN A 63 3.23 22.45 -0.70
C GLN A 63 3.40 21.19 -1.56
N GLY A 64 4.63 20.75 -1.81
CA GLY A 64 4.94 19.56 -2.61
C GLY A 64 4.36 18.25 -2.06
N ILE A 65 4.04 18.18 -0.75
CA ILE A 65 3.40 17.00 -0.15
C ILE A 65 1.89 17.00 -0.34
N ASN A 66 1.26 18.16 -0.52
CA ASN A 66 -0.20 18.24 -0.60
C ASN A 66 -0.70 17.58 -1.90
N ARG A 67 -1.68 16.69 -1.79
CA ARG A 67 -2.35 16.00 -2.89
C ARG A 67 -3.84 15.92 -2.62
N ALA A 68 -4.66 16.37 -3.55
CA ALA A 68 -6.09 16.13 -3.55
C ALA A 68 -6.41 14.66 -3.90
N PRO A 69 -7.58 14.12 -3.52
CA PRO A 69 -7.98 12.74 -3.83
C PRO A 69 -7.95 12.39 -5.34
N ARG A 70 -8.11 13.41 -6.20
CA ARG A 70 -8.03 13.28 -7.67
C ARG A 70 -6.61 13.17 -8.21
N GLU A 71 -5.60 13.46 -7.40
CA GLU A 71 -4.19 13.37 -7.75
C GLU A 71 -3.62 12.00 -7.35
N ARG A 72 -2.46 11.67 -7.92
CA ARG A 72 -1.78 10.41 -7.58
C ARG A 72 -1.38 10.42 -6.08
N PRO A 73 -1.74 9.38 -5.32
CA PRO A 73 -1.35 9.27 -3.91
C PRO A 73 0.16 9.08 -3.76
N HIS A 74 0.68 9.43 -2.60
CA HIS A 74 2.04 9.07 -2.19
C HIS A 74 2.09 7.59 -1.81
N ARG A 75 3.24 6.95 -2.08
CA ARG A 75 3.59 5.68 -1.46
C ARG A 75 4.17 5.99 -0.10
N VAL A 76 3.50 5.53 0.95
CA VAL A 76 3.95 5.64 2.34
C VAL A 76 4.50 4.30 2.81
N THR A 77 5.65 4.33 3.48
CA THR A 77 6.23 3.17 4.15
C THR A 77 5.95 3.26 5.64
N VAL A 78 5.47 2.17 6.23
CA VAL A 78 5.24 2.12 7.68
C VAL A 78 6.57 1.87 8.38
N VAL A 79 6.97 2.77 9.27
CA VAL A 79 8.20 2.66 10.06
C VAL A 79 7.89 1.99 11.38
N ASP A 80 6.86 2.50 12.05
CA ASP A 80 6.33 2.03 13.31
C ASP A 80 4.84 2.43 13.40
N ALA A 81 4.19 2.20 14.53
CA ALA A 81 2.75 2.43 14.71
C ALA A 81 2.32 3.91 14.59
N ALA A 82 3.24 4.85 14.71
CA ALA A 82 2.97 6.29 14.69
C ALA A 82 3.77 7.04 13.62
N THR A 83 4.54 6.36 12.79
CA THR A 83 5.48 6.99 11.86
C THR A 83 5.38 6.40 10.46
N LEU A 84 5.13 7.28 9.49
CA LEU A 84 5.18 6.97 8.07
C LEU A 84 6.36 7.66 7.39
N GLU A 85 6.94 7.03 6.39
CA GLU A 85 7.95 7.61 5.50
C GLU A 85 7.38 7.90 4.12
N VAL A 86 7.77 9.04 3.54
CA VAL A 86 7.63 9.31 2.10
C VAL A 86 9.03 9.49 1.52
N ASN A 87 9.62 8.39 1.04
CA ASN A 87 11.01 8.36 0.61
C ASN A 87 11.35 9.40 -0.49
N ALA A 88 10.39 9.69 -1.37
CA ALA A 88 10.58 10.61 -2.50
C ALA A 88 10.66 12.09 -2.10
N LEU A 89 10.45 12.43 -0.82
CA LEU A 89 10.38 13.81 -0.34
C LEU A 89 11.36 14.07 0.81
N SER A 90 11.72 15.34 0.99
CA SER A 90 12.62 15.82 2.03
C SER A 90 12.06 17.12 2.63
N ALA A 91 12.08 17.23 3.96
CA ALA A 91 11.78 18.47 4.67
C ALA A 91 13.03 19.32 4.95
N PHE A 92 14.17 19.02 4.31
CA PHE A 92 15.43 19.74 4.58
C PHE A 92 15.28 21.24 4.28
N GLY A 93 15.61 22.08 5.27
CA GLY A 93 15.48 23.54 5.17
C GLY A 93 14.03 24.05 5.20
N LEU A 94 13.06 23.18 5.48
CA LEU A 94 11.65 23.53 5.62
C LEU A 94 11.19 23.30 7.06
N ASN A 95 10.19 24.08 7.50
CA ASN A 95 9.50 23.89 8.77
C ASN A 95 8.02 23.58 8.53
N PRO A 96 7.70 22.41 7.95
CA PRO A 96 6.33 22.05 7.67
C PRO A 96 5.53 21.81 8.94
N SER A 97 4.24 22.13 8.89
CA SER A 97 3.36 21.94 10.05
C SER A 97 1.90 21.72 9.65
N GLY A 98 1.16 21.10 10.56
CA GLY A 98 -0.26 20.80 10.41
C GLY A 98 -0.54 19.74 9.33
N GLY A 99 -1.78 19.74 8.85
CA GLY A 99 -2.25 18.85 7.82
C GLY A 99 -2.83 17.53 8.34
N GLN A 100 -3.35 16.75 7.39
CA GLN A 100 -3.99 15.47 7.64
C GLN A 100 -3.55 14.44 6.61
N LEU A 101 -3.40 13.21 7.08
CA LEU A 101 -3.26 12.02 6.26
C LEU A 101 -4.67 11.55 5.88
N MET A 102 -4.86 11.23 4.60
CA MET A 102 -6.09 10.63 4.09
C MET A 102 -5.75 9.35 3.34
N TYR A 103 -6.43 8.25 3.63
CA TYR A 103 -6.23 6.98 2.92
C TYR A 103 -7.52 6.17 2.89
N LYS A 104 -7.57 5.18 2.00
CA LYS A 104 -8.60 4.15 2.04
C LYS A 104 -8.12 3.01 2.90
N PRO A 105 -8.80 2.61 3.98
CA PRO A 105 -8.29 1.60 4.90
C PRO A 105 -8.24 0.21 4.23
N PRO A 106 -7.37 -0.69 4.70
CA PRO A 106 -7.34 -2.06 4.21
C PRO A 106 -8.65 -2.77 4.48
N VAL A 107 -9.02 -3.70 3.61
CA VAL A 107 -10.08 -4.67 3.89
C VAL A 107 -9.55 -5.66 4.94
N ASP A 108 -10.33 -5.90 5.99
CA ASP A 108 -10.04 -6.99 6.93
C ASP A 108 -10.31 -8.33 6.24
N LEU A 109 -9.27 -9.14 6.12
CA LEU A 109 -9.29 -10.46 5.49
C LEU A 109 -9.11 -11.58 6.51
N THR A 110 -9.28 -11.29 7.81
CA THR A 110 -9.19 -12.30 8.87
C THR A 110 -10.19 -13.42 8.61
N GLY A 111 -9.71 -14.67 8.56
CA GLY A 111 -10.52 -15.85 8.26
C GLY A 111 -10.86 -16.03 6.78
N ALA A 112 -10.37 -15.18 5.88
CA ALA A 112 -10.53 -15.38 4.45
C ALA A 112 -9.56 -16.43 3.90
N ALA A 113 -10.00 -17.20 2.92
CA ALA A 113 -9.16 -18.09 2.11
C ALA A 113 -8.98 -17.48 0.73
N VAL A 114 -7.74 -17.51 0.21
CA VAL A 114 -7.43 -17.02 -1.14
C VAL A 114 -6.96 -18.17 -2.01
N ARG A 115 -7.46 -18.21 -3.25
CA ARG A 115 -7.09 -19.19 -4.27
C ARG A 115 -6.86 -18.50 -5.61
N MET A 116 -5.78 -18.89 -6.29
CA MET A 116 -5.49 -18.54 -7.67
C MET A 116 -5.42 -19.82 -8.50
N GLN A 117 -6.06 -19.81 -9.66
CA GLN A 117 -6.01 -20.92 -10.62
C GLN A 117 -5.48 -20.40 -11.95
N ILE A 118 -4.43 -21.04 -12.45
CA ILE A 118 -3.91 -20.83 -13.81
C ILE A 118 -4.51 -21.91 -14.69
N ARG A 119 -5.07 -21.52 -15.84
CA ARG A 119 -5.73 -22.42 -16.79
C ARG A 119 -5.09 -22.29 -18.17
N ASP A 120 -5.22 -23.34 -18.97
CA ASP A 120 -4.77 -23.36 -20.38
C ASP A 120 -5.55 -22.37 -21.26
N GLN A 121 -6.84 -22.20 -20.96
CA GLN A 121 -7.74 -21.23 -21.57
C GLN A 121 -8.90 -20.89 -20.63
N VAL A 122 -9.70 -19.88 -21.01
CA VAL A 122 -10.91 -19.50 -20.26
C VAL A 122 -11.88 -20.68 -20.21
N GLY A 123 -12.18 -21.16 -18.99
CA GLY A 123 -13.04 -22.34 -18.78
C GLY A 123 -12.36 -23.70 -19.00
N GLY A 124 -11.06 -23.71 -19.35
CA GLY A 124 -10.30 -24.93 -19.59
C GLY A 124 -9.73 -25.59 -18.33
N GLN A 125 -8.74 -26.47 -18.50
CA GLN A 125 -8.15 -27.27 -17.43
C GLN A 125 -7.31 -26.41 -16.47
N VAL A 126 -7.32 -26.75 -15.18
CA VAL A 126 -6.45 -26.10 -14.19
C VAL A 126 -5.04 -26.68 -14.31
N LEU A 127 -4.07 -25.83 -14.65
CA LEU A 127 -2.66 -26.17 -14.79
C LEU A 127 -1.91 -26.02 -13.47
N LEU A 128 -2.29 -25.03 -12.67
CA LEU A 128 -1.70 -24.76 -11.36
C LEU A 128 -2.76 -24.14 -10.44
N GLU A 129 -2.80 -24.60 -9.21
CA GLU A 129 -3.58 -23.99 -8.14
C GLU A 129 -2.63 -23.51 -7.04
N LEU A 130 -2.80 -22.25 -6.65
CA LEU A 130 -2.10 -21.64 -5.53
C LEU A 130 -3.13 -21.25 -4.49
N THR A 131 -2.90 -21.67 -3.26
CA THR A 131 -3.73 -21.34 -2.09
C THR A 131 -2.86 -20.81 -0.97
N THR A 132 -3.49 -20.20 0.03
CA THR A 132 -2.85 -19.87 1.31
C THR A 132 -2.24 -21.10 1.98
N ASP A 133 -2.91 -22.24 1.89
CA ASP A 133 -2.48 -23.49 2.55
C ASP A 133 -1.27 -24.12 1.83
N SER A 134 -1.17 -23.96 0.51
CA SER A 134 -0.04 -24.43 -0.29
C SER A 134 1.21 -23.55 -0.18
N GLY A 135 1.13 -22.40 0.50
CA GLY A 135 2.20 -21.40 0.57
C GLY A 135 2.42 -20.60 -0.73
N GLY A 136 1.62 -20.86 -1.77
CA GLY A 136 1.69 -20.14 -3.04
C GLY A 136 1.12 -18.72 -2.99
N LEU A 137 0.31 -18.41 -1.97
CA LEU A 137 -0.27 -17.10 -1.71
C LEU A 137 -0.13 -16.75 -0.23
N ALA A 138 0.09 -15.48 0.08
CA ALA A 138 0.13 -14.98 1.45
C ALA A 138 -0.89 -13.86 1.65
N ILE A 139 -1.63 -13.91 2.77
CA ILE A 139 -2.44 -12.80 3.24
C ILE A 139 -1.66 -12.12 4.36
N THR A 140 -1.34 -10.85 4.16
CA THR A 140 -0.59 -10.07 5.14
C THR A 140 -1.55 -9.10 5.83
N ILE A 141 -1.94 -9.42 7.07
CA ILE A 141 -2.77 -8.57 7.95
C ILE A 141 -1.94 -7.80 8.99
N THR A 142 -0.64 -8.09 9.07
CA THR A 142 0.35 -7.50 10.00
C THR A 142 1.55 -7.02 9.18
N PRO A 143 2.26 -5.94 9.55
CA PRO A 143 3.42 -5.48 8.78
C PRO A 143 4.42 -6.59 8.55
N ALA A 144 4.52 -7.04 7.30
CA ALA A 144 5.71 -7.74 6.86
C ALA A 144 6.83 -6.71 6.85
N ALA A 145 7.89 -6.97 7.63
CA ALA A 145 9.16 -6.28 7.45
C ALA A 145 9.52 -6.38 5.96
N ASP A 146 9.81 -5.24 5.36
CA ASP A 146 9.93 -5.00 3.93
C ASP A 146 10.53 -6.18 3.13
N MET A 147 9.74 -6.76 2.21
CA MET A 147 10.28 -7.48 1.06
C MET A 147 10.81 -6.46 0.03
N GLN A 148 11.95 -5.83 0.33
CA GLN A 148 12.67 -4.94 -0.60
C GLN A 148 13.94 -5.56 -1.23
N GLU A 149 14.17 -6.87 -1.11
CA GLU A 149 15.23 -7.54 -1.87
C GLU A 149 14.67 -8.34 -3.05
N ALA A 150 14.58 -7.69 -4.22
CA ALA A 150 14.81 -8.29 -5.54
C ALA A 150 14.70 -7.23 -6.66
N LEU A 151 15.56 -6.21 -6.59
CA LEU A 151 16.00 -5.47 -7.78
C LEU A 151 17.52 -5.67 -7.90
N ARG A 152 17.90 -6.89 -8.26
CA ARG A 152 19.12 -7.22 -9.00
C ARG A 152 18.78 -8.32 -9.98
#